data_AF-A0A0T9MHD1-F1
#
_entry.id   AF-A0A0T9MHD1-F1
#
_cell.length_a   1.000
_cell.length_b   1.000
_cell.length_c   1.000
_cell.angle_alpha   90.00
_cell.angle_beta   90.00
_cell.angle_gamma   90.00
#
_symmetry.space_group_name_H-M   'P 1'
#
loop_
_entity.id
_entity.type
_entity.pdbx_description
1 polymer ?
#
loop_
_entity_poly.entity_id
_entity_poly.type
_entity_poly.pdbx_seq_one_letter_code
_entity_poly.pdbx_strand_id
1 'polypeptide(L)' 'MSTKSVNAKSKRFDVRVPHDIANSVEELKEEGESIGQFVVSALQGEIKRRQRKKAKEAPTG' A
#
# COMPACT_ATOMS: atom_id res chain seq x y z
N MET A 1 -21.38 -3.21 20.83
CA MET A 1 -20.05 -2.90 20.26
C MET A 1 -20.26 -2.14 18.96
N SER A 2 -20.02 -0.82 18.92
CA SER A 2 -20.16 -0.05 17.67
C SER A 2 -18.98 -0.31 16.74
N THR A 3 -19.17 -1.16 15.73
CA THR A 3 -18.24 -1.36 14.61
C THR A 3 -18.29 -0.14 13.68
N LYS A 4 -17.65 0.96 14.08
CA LYS A 4 -17.52 2.16 13.24
C LYS A 4 -16.07 2.37 12.81
N SER A 5 -15.59 1.55 11.87
CA SER A 5 -14.47 1.98 10.99
C SER A 5 -14.48 1.37 9.59
N VAL A 6 -15.58 0.73 9.17
CA VAL A 6 -15.77 0.31 7.78
C VAL A 6 -16.58 1.40 7.07
N ASN A 7 -15.90 2.27 6.33
CA ASN A 7 -16.56 2.90 5.19
C ASN A 7 -16.65 1.80 4.12
N ALA A 8 -17.81 1.57 3.50
CA ALA A 8 -18.02 0.47 2.56
C ALA A 8 -17.03 0.45 1.37
N LYS A 9 -16.26 1.53 1.16
CA LYS A 9 -15.26 1.68 0.10
C LYS A 9 -13.79 1.58 0.56
N SER A 10 -13.49 1.63 1.86
CA SER A 10 -12.09 1.60 2.34
C SER A 10 -11.93 1.05 3.76
N LYS A 11 -10.80 0.36 3.98
CA LYS A 11 -10.34 -0.12 5.28
C LYS A 11 -9.07 0.64 5.66
N ARG A 12 -8.98 1.09 6.92
CA ARG A 12 -7.76 1.70 7.47
C ARG A 12 -6.78 0.62 7.93
N PHE A 13 -5.50 0.84 7.67
CA PHE A 13 -4.39 0.05 8.20
C PHE A 13 -3.63 0.91 9.20
N ASP A 14 -3.71 0.57 10.49
CA ASP A 14 -2.99 1.29 11.54
C ASP A 14 -1.64 0.60 11.78
N VAL A 15 -0.60 1.08 11.11
CA VAL A 15 0.77 0.52 11.19
C VAL A 15 1.76 1.66 11.46
N ARG A 16 2.75 1.42 12.33
CA ARG A 16 3.85 2.35 12.56
C ARG A 16 4.94 2.13 11.52
N VAL A 17 5.44 3.21 10.94
CA VAL A 17 6.52 3.21 9.96
C VAL A 17 7.76 3.84 10.61
N PRO A 18 8.96 3.25 10.47
CA PRO A 18 10.22 3.85 10.88
C PRO A 18 10.44 5.27 10.31
N HIS A 19 11.15 6.12 11.05
CA HIS A 19 11.35 7.52 10.67
C HIS A 19 12.12 7.69 9.37
N ASP A 20 13.13 6.87 9.12
CA ASP A 20 13.89 6.84 7.87
C ASP A 20 13.00 6.57 6.66
N ILE A 21 12.07 5.62 6.79
CA ILE A 21 11.10 5.31 5.72
C ILE A 21 10.10 6.46 5.56
N ALA A 22 9.58 7.02 6.64
CA ALA A 22 8.65 8.16 6.59
C ALA A 22 9.29 9.37 5.90
N ASN A 23 10.55 9.69 6.25
CA ASN A 23 11.30 10.77 5.62
C ASN A 23 11.53 10.50 4.12
N SER A 24 11.89 9.25 3.77
CA SER A 24 12.05 8.86 2.36
C SER A 24 10.77 9.06 1.55
N VAL A 25 9.59 8.81 2.14
CA VAL A 25 8.32 9.06 1.46
C VAL A 25 8.11 10.55 1.21
N GLU A 26 8.42 11.40 2.18
CA GLU A 26 8.29 12.86 2.02
C GLU A 26 9.28 13.43 1.00
N GLU A 27 10.48 12.86 0.91
CA GLU A 27 11.51 13.28 -0.04
C GLU A 27 11.24 12.80 -1.48
N LEU A 28 10.64 11.61 -1.64
CA LEU A 28 10.47 10.96 -2.95
C LEU A 28 9.08 11.12 -3.56
N LYS A 29 8.09 11.61 -2.80
CA LYS A 29 6.76 11.87 -3.36
C LYS A 29 6.82 12.95 -4.44
N GLU A 30 5.96 12.82 -5.44
CA GLU A 30 5.89 13.79 -6.52
C GLU A 30 5.32 15.13 -6.04
N GLU A 31 5.57 16.21 -6.81
CA GLU A 31 4.99 17.51 -6.50
C GLU A 31 3.45 17.44 -6.55
N GLY A 32 2.80 17.89 -5.49
CA GLY A 32 1.35 17.78 -5.33
C GLY A 32 0.84 16.38 -4.92
N GLU A 33 1.71 15.38 -4.80
CA GLU A 33 1.34 14.07 -4.28
C GLU A 33 1.22 14.10 -2.74
N SER A 34 0.12 13.52 -2.24
CA SER A 34 -0.06 13.25 -0.82
C SER A 34 0.59 11.93 -0.40
N ILE A 35 1.04 11.84 0.85
CA ILE A 35 1.55 10.60 1.45
C ILE A 35 0.57 9.43 1.24
N GLY A 36 -0.74 9.70 1.36
CA GLY A 36 -1.77 8.69 1.16
C GLY A 36 -1.78 8.11 -0.26
N GLN A 37 -1.62 8.97 -1.28
CA GLN A 37 -1.49 8.53 -2.67
C GLN A 37 -0.21 7.71 -2.88
N PHE A 38 0.91 8.17 -2.34
CA PHE A 38 2.18 7.46 -2.41
C PHE A 38 2.06 6.05 -1.82
N VAL A 39 1.51 5.93 -0.60
CA VAL A 39 1.32 4.65 0.08
C VAL A 39 0.38 3.73 -0.69
N VAL A 40 -0.72 4.25 -1.23
CA VAL A 40 -1.65 3.45 -2.05
C VAL A 40 -0.95 2.93 -3.32
N SER A 41 -0.20 3.78 -4.01
CA SER A 41 0.58 3.41 -5.20
C SER A 41 1.61 2.34 -4.89
N ALA A 42 2.36 2.49 -3.80
CA ALA A 42 3.35 1.51 -3.33
C ALA A 42 2.69 0.15 -3.01
N LEU A 43 1.56 0.15 -2.29
CA LEU A 43 0.81 -1.06 -1.99
C LEU A 43 0.30 -1.76 -3.25
N GLN A 44 -0.24 -1.01 -4.22
CA GLN A 44 -0.69 -1.56 -5.50
C GLN A 44 0.46 -2.20 -6.28
N GLY A 45 1.63 -1.55 -6.30
CA GLY A 45 2.85 -2.08 -6.91
C GLY A 45 3.26 -3.42 -6.30
N GLU A 46 3.27 -3.50 -4.97
CA GLU A 46 3.64 -4.72 -4.24
C GLU A 46 2.63 -5.86 -4.44
N ILE A 47 1.32 -5.55 -4.45
CA ILE A 47 0.27 -6.52 -4.74
C ILE A 47 0.48 -7.13 -6.14
N LYS A 48 0.65 -6.29 -7.18
CA LYS A 48 0.91 -6.75 -8.55
C LYS A 48 2.18 -7.59 -8.62
N ARG A 49 3.26 -7.19 -7.93
CA ARG A 49 4.52 -7.96 -7.87
C ARG A 49 4.28 -9.35 -7.32
N ARG A 50 3.56 -9.49 -6.20
CA ARG A 50 3.25 -10.78 -5.58
C ARG A 50 2.30 -11.63 -6.42
N GLN A 51 1.29 -11.02 -7.06
CA GLN A 51 0.40 -11.73 -7.99
C GLN A 51 1.17 -12.32 -9.18
N ARG A 52 2.11 -11.56 -9.77
CA ARG A 52 2.97 -12.07 -10.86
C ARG A 52 3.88 -13.21 -10.41
N LYS A 53 4.41 -13.18 -9.18
CA LYS A 53 5.21 -14.29 -8.64
C LYS A 53 4.36 -15.56 -8.51
N LYS A 54 3.17 -15.45 -7.90
CA LYS A 54 2.22 -16.58 -7.79
C LYS A 54 1.82 -17.16 -9.13
N ALA A 55 1.59 -16.31 -10.14
CA ALA A 55 1.23 -16.77 -11.49
C ALA A 55 2.36 -17.58 -12.18
N LYS A 56 3.63 -17.31 -11.84
CA LYS A 56 4.78 -18.08 -12.35
C LYS A 56 5.01 -19.38 -11.57
N GLU A 57 4.55 -19.45 -10.33
CA GLU A 57 4.66 -20.63 -9.47
C GLU A 57 3.49 -21.62 -9.67
N ALA A 58 2.36 -21.15 -10.18
CA ALA A 58 1.30 -22.02 -10.66
C ALA A 58 1.83 -22.79 -11.89
N PRO A 59 1.75 -24.14 -11.91
CA PRO A 59 2.17 -24.88 -13.08
C PRO A 59 1.24 -24.46 -14.21
N THR A 60 1.82 -23.97 -15.30
CA THR A 60 1.17 -24.04 -16.61
C THR A 60 0.98 -25.53 -16.91
N GLY A 61 -0.19 -26.06 -16.53
CA GLY A 61 -0.71 -27.32 -17.05
C GLY A 61 -1.20 -27.13 -18.48
#